data_AF-A0A671S1W3-F1
#
_entry.id   AF-A0A671S1W3-F1
#
_cell.length_a   1.000
_cell.length_b   1.000
_cell.length_c   1.000
_cell.angle_alpha   90.00
_cell.angle_beta   90.00
_cell.angle_gamma   90.00
#
_symmetry.space_group_name_H-M   'P 1'
#
loop_
_entity.id
_entity.type
_entity.pdbx_description
1 polymer ?
#
loop_
_entity_poly.entity_id
_entity_poly.type
_entity_poly.pdbx_seq_one_letter_code
_entity_poly.pdbx_strand_id
1 'polypeptide(L)'
;MLIRTYYSPRDTKWDIRHKVWNYIEVKNLASFPRPVHNRIPNFKGALEACEKVPLLEIFTKAAVVKVDPDKPLEGVRLASLQVYCSDCLLSTADHIFKCTSSTCLVFCIVCII
;
A
#
# COMPACT_ATOMS: atom_id res chain seq x y z
N MET A 1 10.09 14.87 17.22
CA MET A 1 9.62 14.83 18.62
C MET A 1 8.14 14.42 18.79
N LEU A 2 7.34 14.22 17.73
CA LEU A 2 5.88 14.02 17.86
C LEU A 2 5.35 12.57 17.73
N ILE A 3 6.13 11.60 17.24
CA ILE A 3 5.65 10.21 17.09
C ILE A 3 5.68 9.45 18.42
N ARG A 4 6.67 9.73 19.28
CA ARG A 4 6.85 9.05 20.58
C ARG A 4 5.81 9.42 21.63
N THR A 5 5.06 10.50 21.45
CA THR A 5 4.02 10.93 22.40
C THR A 5 2.65 10.35 22.09
N TYR A 6 2.42 9.84 20.89
CA TYR A 6 1.12 9.29 20.46
C TYR A 6 0.98 7.78 20.74
N TYR A 7 2.11 7.07 20.84
CA TYR A 7 2.16 5.61 21.07
C TYR A 7 2.99 5.29 22.31
N SER A 8 2.47 4.40 23.16
CA SER A 8 3.18 3.88 24.32
C SER A 8 4.04 2.68 23.91
N PRO A 9 5.22 2.46 24.51
CA PRO A 9 6.00 1.23 24.31
C PRO A 9 5.24 -0.06 24.65
N ARG A 10 4.13 0.04 25.39
CA ARG A 10 3.25 -1.09 25.75
C ARG A 10 2.11 -1.34 24.77
N ASP A 11 1.90 -0.47 23.78
CA ASP A 11 0.84 -0.67 22.79
C ASP A 11 1.14 -1.89 21.92
N THR A 12 0.19 -2.79 21.80
CA THR A 12 0.28 -3.91 20.86
C THR A 12 0.02 -3.44 19.43
N LYS A 13 0.36 -4.27 18.44
CA LYS A 13 -0.02 -4.03 17.03
C LYS A 13 -1.54 -3.81 16.88
N TRP A 14 -2.34 -4.49 17.69
CA TRP A 14 -3.79 -4.35 17.69
C TRP A 14 -4.22 -2.97 18.22
N ASP A 15 -3.63 -2.52 19.32
CA ASP A 15 -3.92 -1.20 19.91
C ASP A 15 -3.59 -0.07 18.94
N ILE A 16 -2.45 -0.16 18.26
CA ILE A 16 -2.02 0.82 17.25
C ILE A 16 -3.02 0.85 16.09
N ARG A 17 -3.42 -0.31 15.55
CA ARG A 17 -4.44 -0.38 14.49
C ARG A 17 -5.75 0.24 14.90
N HIS A 18 -6.23 -0.09 16.09
CA HIS A 18 -7.46 0.50 16.62
C HIS A 18 -7.36 2.02 16.75
N LYS A 19 -6.23 2.55 17.25
CA LYS A 19 -6.01 4.01 17.33
C LYS A 19 -6.07 4.65 15.95
N VAL A 20 -5.40 4.06 14.96
CA VAL A 20 -5.40 4.60 13.59
C VAL A 20 -6.79 4.50 12.94
N TRP A 21 -7.46 3.35 13.02
CA TRP A 21 -8.83 3.18 12.52
C TRP A 21 -9.79 4.18 13.16
N ASN A 22 -9.74 4.33 14.49
CA ASN A 22 -10.57 5.31 15.21
C ASN A 22 -10.27 6.73 14.75
N TYR A 23 -8.99 7.08 14.56
CA TYR A 23 -8.60 8.40 14.07
C TYR A 23 -9.20 8.67 12.67
N ILE A 24 -9.10 7.70 11.75
CA ILE A 24 -9.64 7.80 10.40
C ILE A 24 -11.17 7.96 10.42
N GLU A 25 -11.87 7.21 11.27
CA GLU A 25 -13.34 7.31 11.43
C GLU A 25 -13.77 8.66 12.03
N VAL A 26 -13.17 9.05 13.17
CA VAL A 26 -13.50 10.29 13.90
C VAL A 26 -13.21 11.54 13.07
N LYS A 27 -12.12 11.54 12.29
CA LYS A 27 -11.76 12.64 11.40
C LYS A 27 -12.48 12.60 10.05
N ASN A 28 -13.37 11.62 9.85
CA ASN A 28 -14.12 11.44 8.60
C ASN A 28 -13.21 11.39 7.35
N LEU A 29 -12.05 10.74 7.52
CA LEU A 29 -11.04 10.53 6.48
C LEU A 29 -11.30 9.26 5.68
N ALA A 30 -12.12 8.35 6.21
CA ALA A 30 -12.52 7.14 5.51
C ALA A 30 -13.37 7.45 4.27
N SER A 31 -13.08 6.73 3.20
CA SER A 31 -13.97 6.56 2.06
C SER A 31 -14.70 5.22 2.18
N PHE A 32 -15.80 5.05 1.45
CA PHE A 32 -16.51 3.76 1.44
C PHE A 32 -15.56 2.60 1.05
N PRO A 33 -15.62 1.42 1.70
CA PRO A 33 -16.61 0.99 2.70
C PRO A 33 -16.23 1.27 4.17
N ARG A 34 -17.22 1.73 4.96
CA ARG A 34 -17.11 1.94 6.42
C ARG A 34 -17.87 0.85 7.20
N PRO A 35 -17.55 0.59 8.48
CA PRO A 35 -16.41 1.13 9.23
C PRO A 35 -15.08 0.47 8.83
N VAL A 36 -13.97 1.16 8.99
CA VAL A 36 -12.65 0.69 8.48
C VAL A 36 -11.99 -0.39 9.34
N HIS A 37 -12.50 -0.67 10.54
CA HIS A 37 -11.90 -1.65 11.44
C HIS A 37 -11.77 -3.03 10.79
N ASN A 38 -10.68 -3.73 11.11
CA ASN A 38 -10.34 -5.06 10.61
C ASN A 38 -10.07 -5.13 9.11
N ARG A 39 -9.82 -4.00 8.45
CA ARG A 39 -9.53 -3.90 7.02
C ARG A 39 -8.43 -2.86 6.74
N ILE A 40 -7.88 -2.88 5.52
CA ILE A 40 -7.09 -1.76 5.01
C ILE A 40 -8.08 -0.63 4.68
N PRO A 41 -8.04 0.52 5.38
CA PRO A 41 -8.99 1.61 5.16
C PRO A 41 -8.82 2.20 3.78
N ASN A 42 -9.93 2.35 3.05
CA ASN A 42 -9.98 3.31 1.96
C ASN A 42 -10.08 4.72 2.56
N PHE A 43 -9.31 5.69 2.07
CA PHE A 43 -9.23 7.03 2.67
C PHE A 43 -9.16 8.13 1.61
N LYS A 44 -9.56 9.33 2.00
CA LYS A 44 -9.41 10.55 1.19
C LYS A 44 -7.93 10.89 1.06
N GLY A 45 -7.43 11.00 -0.17
CA GLY A 45 -6.00 11.14 -0.42
C GLY A 45 -5.30 9.85 -0.88
N ALA A 46 -6.03 8.74 -1.03
CA ALA A 46 -5.43 7.46 -1.41
C ALA A 46 -4.80 7.50 -2.81
N LEU A 47 -5.45 8.16 -3.77
CA LEU A 47 -4.92 8.27 -5.14
C LEU A 47 -3.67 9.16 -5.17
N GLU A 48 -3.72 10.29 -4.48
CA GLU A 48 -2.63 11.25 -4.33
C GLU A 48 -1.42 10.63 -3.59
N ALA A 49 -1.68 9.70 -2.67
CA ALA A 49 -0.62 8.89 -2.06
C ALA A 49 -0.01 7.90 -3.06
N CYS A 50 -0.83 7.27 -3.92
CA CYS A 50 -0.37 6.37 -4.97
C CYS A 50 0.53 7.08 -5.99
N GLU A 51 0.22 8.32 -6.36
CA GLU A 51 0.99 9.12 -7.32
C GLU A 51 2.44 9.36 -6.89
N LYS A 52 2.73 9.26 -5.59
CA LYS A 52 4.10 9.41 -5.06
C LYS A 52 4.95 8.15 -5.25
N VAL A 53 4.34 6.98 -5.42
CA VAL A 53 5.05 5.70 -5.48
C VAL A 53 5.94 5.60 -6.74
N PRO A 54 5.48 5.98 -7.94
CA PRO A 54 6.32 6.00 -9.14
C PRO A 54 7.48 6.99 -9.09
N LEU A 55 7.44 7.98 -8.19
CA LEU A 55 8.52 8.94 -8.01
C LEU A 55 9.71 8.36 -7.22
N LEU A 56 9.53 7.19 -6.60
CA LEU A 56 10.59 6.52 -5.85
C LEU A 56 11.52 5.78 -6.81
N GLU A 57 12.82 6.07 -6.74
CA GLU A 57 13.84 5.39 -7.56
C GLU A 57 13.84 3.87 -7.35
N ILE A 58 13.54 3.41 -6.13
CA ILE A 58 13.43 1.97 -5.85
C ILE A 58 12.25 1.31 -6.58
N PHE A 59 11.17 2.05 -6.81
CA PHE A 59 10.02 1.56 -7.56
C PHE A 59 10.35 1.45 -9.04
N THR A 60 11.00 2.48 -9.61
CA THR A 60 11.35 2.50 -11.04
C THR A 60 12.42 1.48 -11.40
N LYS A 61 13.33 1.15 -10.47
CA LYS A 61 14.37 0.13 -10.67
C LYS A 61 13.94 -1.29 -10.30
N ALA A 62 12.76 -1.48 -9.73
CA ALA A 62 12.30 -2.80 -9.33
C ALA A 62 12.04 -3.67 -10.56
N ALA A 63 12.53 -4.90 -10.56
CA ALA A 63 12.19 -5.89 -11.60
C ALA A 63 10.79 -6.49 -11.39
N VAL A 64 10.35 -6.58 -10.12
CA VAL A 64 9.06 -7.15 -9.74
C VAL A 64 8.46 -6.29 -8.63
N VAL A 65 7.21 -5.86 -8.83
CA VAL A 65 6.42 -5.13 -7.84
C VAL A 65 5.21 -5.97 -7.44
N LYS A 66 4.97 -6.11 -6.13
CA LYS A 66 3.77 -6.74 -5.60
C LYS A 66 2.85 -5.66 -5.04
N VAL A 67 1.60 -5.66 -5.50
CA VAL A 67 0.55 -4.74 -5.05
C VAL A 67 -0.68 -5.55 -4.65
N ASP A 68 -1.27 -5.25 -3.50
CA ASP A 68 -2.52 -5.88 -3.06
C ASP A 68 -3.73 -5.39 -3.87
N PRO A 69 -4.81 -6.20 -3.97
CA PRO A 69 -5.99 -5.86 -4.74
C PRO A 69 -6.91 -4.83 -4.06
N ASP A 70 -6.55 -4.30 -2.89
CA ASP A 70 -7.41 -3.36 -2.15
C ASP A 70 -7.63 -2.03 -2.88
N LYS A 71 -8.80 -1.42 -2.61
CA LYS A 71 -9.23 -0.15 -3.24
C LYS A 71 -8.23 1.01 -3.09
N PRO A 72 -7.64 1.31 -1.91
CA PRO A 72 -6.69 2.42 -1.79
C PRO A 72 -5.39 2.24 -2.60
N LEU A 73 -5.16 1.06 -3.18
CA LEU A 73 -3.93 0.71 -3.92
C LEU A 73 -4.15 0.63 -5.43
N GLU A 74 -5.37 0.90 -5.89
CA GLU A 74 -5.72 0.88 -7.30
C GLU A 74 -4.80 1.78 -8.13
N GLY A 75 -4.43 2.96 -7.61
CA GLY A 75 -3.50 3.87 -8.28
C GLY A 75 -2.09 3.27 -8.45
N VAL A 76 -1.57 2.56 -7.44
CA VAL A 76 -0.28 1.88 -7.54
C VAL A 76 -0.33 0.74 -8.55
N ARG A 77 -1.43 -0.03 -8.57
CA ARG A 77 -1.63 -1.10 -9.57
C ARG A 77 -1.60 -0.54 -10.98
N LEU A 78 -2.32 0.55 -11.21
CA LEU A 78 -2.34 1.24 -12.50
C LEU A 78 -0.94 1.74 -12.88
N ALA A 79 -0.26 2.43 -11.95
CA ALA A 79 1.07 2.97 -12.22
C ALA A 79 2.10 1.88 -12.50
N SER A 80 2.02 0.75 -11.80
CA SER A 80 2.87 -0.42 -12.05
C SER A 80 2.71 -0.90 -13.49
N LEU A 81 1.47 -1.03 -13.97
CA LEU A 81 1.20 -1.43 -15.35
C LEU A 81 1.68 -0.40 -16.38
N GLN A 82 1.59 0.90 -16.08
CA GLN A 82 2.04 1.97 -16.98
C GLN A 82 3.57 1.99 -17.14
N VAL A 83 4.32 1.82 -16.05
CA VAL A 83 5.79 1.82 -16.10
C VAL A 83 6.31 0.66 -16.94
N TYR A 84 5.84 -0.57 -16.71
CA TYR A 84 6.31 -1.74 -17.47
C TYR A 84 5.77 -1.82 -18.91
N CYS A 85 4.62 -1.20 -19.20
CA CYS A 85 4.14 -1.08 -20.58
C CYS A 85 5.02 -0.13 -21.42
N SER A 86 5.76 0.77 -20.77
CA SER A 86 6.74 1.65 -21.44
C SER A 86 8.01 0.89 -21.87
N ASP A 87 8.35 -0.20 -21.16
CA ASP A 87 9.60 -0.94 -21.34
C ASP A 87 9.45 -2.31 -22.04
N CYS A 88 8.23 -2.85 -22.22
CA CYS A 88 8.05 -4.18 -22.84
C CYS A 88 6.88 -4.28 -23.84
N LEU A 89 7.23 -4.46 -25.12
CA LEU A 89 6.56 -5.45 -25.97
C LEU A 89 6.75 -6.83 -25.33
N LEU A 90 5.69 -7.47 -24.82
CA LEU A 90 5.35 -8.90 -25.00
C LEU A 90 4.52 -9.52 -23.87
N SER A 91 3.60 -10.39 -24.32
CA SER A 91 3.13 -11.62 -23.69
C SER A 91 2.20 -11.52 -22.48
N THR A 92 0.91 -11.49 -22.81
CA THR A 92 -0.15 -12.08 -21.99
C THR A 92 0.15 -13.54 -21.67
N ALA A 93 0.19 -13.89 -20.38
CA ALA A 93 -0.15 -15.18 -19.76
C ALA A 93 0.85 -15.50 -18.64
N ASP A 94 0.44 -15.31 -17.39
CA ASP A 94 0.23 -16.41 -16.45
C ASP A 94 0.02 -15.92 -15.03
N HIS A 95 -0.97 -16.53 -14.40
CA HIS A 95 -1.46 -16.25 -13.06
C HIS A 95 -0.39 -16.45 -11.97
N ILE A 96 -0.32 -15.47 -11.05
CA ILE A 96 0.25 -15.59 -9.69
C ILE A 96 1.71 -16.06 -9.65
N PHE A 97 2.64 -15.09 -9.69
CA PHE A 97 4.05 -15.34 -9.42
C PHE A 97 4.28 -15.53 -7.91
N LYS A 98 4.33 -16.78 -7.43
CA LYS A 98 4.92 -17.12 -6.13
C LYS A 98 6.43 -16.93 -6.23
N CYS A 99 6.94 -15.84 -5.69
CA CYS A 99 8.37 -15.59 -5.61
C CYS A 99 8.98 -16.36 -4.41
N THR A 100 9.73 -17.44 -4.69
CA THR A 100 10.37 -18.31 -3.68
C THR A 100 11.89 -18.09 -3.56
N SER A 101 12.42 -16.94 -3.98
CA SER A 101 13.87 -16.65 -3.89
C SER A 101 14.17 -15.50 -2.92
N SER A 102 15.16 -15.72 -2.04
CA SER A 102 15.66 -14.76 -1.04
C SER A 102 16.38 -13.54 -1.62
N THR A 103 16.42 -13.38 -2.95
CA THR A 103 17.12 -12.30 -3.65
C THR A 103 16.20 -11.37 -4.44
N CYS A 104 14.91 -11.64 -4.53
CA CYS A 104 13.98 -10.67 -5.08
C CYS A 104 13.67 -9.63 -4.01
N LEU A 105 14.18 -8.41 -4.21
CA LEU A 105 13.69 -7.21 -3.54
C LEU A 105 12.22 -6.99 -3.96
N VAL A 106 11.32 -7.81 -3.43
CA VAL A 106 9.88 -7.66 -3.60
C VAL A 106 9.53 -6.38 -2.86
N PHE A 107 9.33 -5.30 -3.62
CA PHE A 107 8.78 -4.07 -3.07
C PHE A 107 7.31 -4.37 -2.72
N CYS A 108 7.09 -4.79 -1.47
CA CYS A 108 5.76 -5.02 -0.94
C CYS A 108 5.22 -3.64 -0.57
N ILE A 109 4.43 -3.04 -1.46
CA ILE A 109 3.99 -1.64 -1.30
C ILE A 109 3.05 -1.48 -0.10
N VAL A 110 2.62 -2.55 0.58
CA VAL A 110 1.56 -2.42 1.58
C VAL A 110 1.69 -3.43 2.71
N CYS A 111 1.94 -2.90 3.91
CA CYS A 111 1.54 -3.47 5.20
C CYS A 111 1.80 -2.47 6.36
N ILE A 112 1.31 -1.23 6.28
CA ILE A 112 1.23 -0.37 7.48
C ILE A 112 -0.10 0.38 7.51
N ILE A 113 -1.18 -0.35 7.80
CA ILE A 113 -2.17 0.01 8.83
C ILE A 113 -2.53 -1.28 9.57
#